data_AF-K7F5E8-F1
#
_entry.id   AF-K7F5E8-F1
#
_cell.length_a   1.000
_cell.length_b   1.000
_cell.length_c   1.000
_cell.angle_alpha   90.00
_cell.angle_beta   90.00
_cell.angle_gamma   90.00
#
_symmetry.space_group_name_H-M   'P 1'
#
loop_
_entity.id
_entity.type
_entity.pdbx_description
1 polymer ?
#
loop_
_entity_poly.entity_id
_entity_poly.type
_entity_poly.pdbx_seq_one_letter_code
_entity_poly.pdbx_strand_id
1 'polypeptide(L)'
;MGGLESLLSSQDLEDFLQMLPGFLLVFTGEGKLIYVSENVAEHLGHSMVDLVAQGDSIYDIIDPTDHFVMRNQLALPSPTDTDRLFRCHFNTSKTVRRQSAGNKLVLIRGHFHQPPPGSYWSTNPVFMAFCTPLEPKPRISHNSLFLASFESRHTKDLAILDISER
;
A
#
# COMPACT_ATOMS: atom_id res chain seq x y z
N MET A 1 -18.88 27.82 16.82
CA MET A 1 -18.99 26.43 16.32
C MET A 1 -18.46 26.43 14.89
N GLY A 2 -17.14 26.49 14.75
CA GLY A 2 -16.46 26.55 13.45
C GLY A 2 -16.24 25.13 12.94
N GLY A 3 -17.01 24.75 11.92
CA GLY A 3 -16.90 23.45 11.27
C GLY A 3 -15.64 23.42 10.38
N LEU A 4 -14.90 22.33 10.50
CA LEU A 4 -13.69 21.99 9.77
C LEU A 4 -14.01 21.63 8.30
N GLU A 5 -14.81 22.44 7.61
CA GLU A 5 -15.14 22.23 6.21
C GLU A 5 -14.20 23.06 5.33
N SER A 6 -13.46 22.37 4.45
CA SER A 6 -12.45 22.88 3.51
C SER A 6 -11.02 23.08 4.05
N LEU A 7 -10.39 22.05 4.61
CA LEU A 7 -8.94 22.10 4.84
C LEU A 7 -8.09 21.93 3.56
N LEU A 8 -8.65 21.31 2.51
CA LEU A 8 -8.01 21.10 1.21
C LEU A 8 -9.08 21.14 0.12
N SER A 9 -8.80 21.78 -1.02
CA SER A 9 -9.65 21.63 -2.21
C SER A 9 -9.53 20.21 -2.78
N SER A 10 -10.48 19.79 -3.63
CA SER A 10 -10.37 18.48 -4.30
C SER A 10 -9.06 18.33 -5.06
N GLN A 11 -8.59 19.41 -5.70
CA GLN A 11 -7.32 19.43 -6.41
C GLN A 11 -6.13 19.23 -5.45
N ASP A 12 -6.12 19.91 -4.30
CA ASP A 12 -5.04 19.75 -3.32
C ASP A 12 -4.97 18.32 -2.77
N LEU A 13 -6.11 17.64 -2.64
CA LEU A 13 -6.17 16.24 -2.22
C LEU A 13 -5.64 15.30 -3.30
N GLU A 14 -6.00 15.52 -4.56
CA GLU A 14 -5.45 14.76 -5.70
C GLU A 14 -3.94 14.93 -5.80
N ASP A 15 -3.46 16.17 -5.75
CA ASP A 15 -2.03 16.50 -5.78
C ASP A 15 -1.29 15.84 -4.60
N PHE A 16 -1.88 15.87 -3.39
CA PHE A 16 -1.35 15.19 -2.23
C PHE A 16 -1.22 13.67 -2.46
N LEU A 17 -2.26 13.02 -2.99
CA LEU A 17 -2.22 11.59 -3.28
C LEU A 17 -1.13 11.25 -4.30
N GLN A 18 -0.97 12.05 -5.36
CA GLN A 18 0.09 11.84 -6.35
C GLN A 18 1.50 12.02 -5.76
N MET A 19 1.66 12.80 -4.70
CA MET A 19 2.95 12.97 -4.01
C MET A 19 3.31 11.85 -3.03
N LEU A 20 2.38 10.95 -2.71
CA LEU A 20 2.64 9.86 -1.78
C LEU A 20 3.65 8.85 -2.37
N PRO A 21 4.57 8.30 -1.56
CA PRO A 21 5.52 7.27 -2.02
C PRO A 21 4.86 5.88 -2.20
N GLY A 22 3.55 5.83 -2.31
CA GLY A 22 2.72 4.64 -2.29
C GLY A 22 1.25 5.00 -2.51
N PHE A 23 0.38 4.01 -2.45
CA PHE A 23 -1.05 4.16 -2.72
C PHE A 23 -1.88 3.74 -1.50
N LEU A 24 -3.13 4.19 -1.45
CA LEU A 24 -4.09 3.85 -0.41
C LEU A 24 -5.04 2.75 -0.88
N LEU A 25 -5.36 1.83 0.02
CA LEU A 25 -6.38 0.80 -0.15
C LEU A 25 -7.36 0.81 1.01
N VAL A 26 -8.64 0.56 0.71
CA VAL A 26 -9.65 0.22 1.70
C VAL A 26 -10.40 -1.01 1.23
N PHE A 27 -10.54 -2.00 2.11
CA PHE A 27 -11.24 -3.25 1.81
C PHE A 27 -11.87 -3.88 3.05
N THR A 28 -12.83 -4.78 2.87
CA THR A 28 -13.52 -5.46 3.97
C THR A 28 -12.63 -6.51 4.65
N GLY A 29 -13.04 -7.03 5.81
CA GLY A 29 -12.38 -8.18 6.45
C GLY A 29 -12.34 -9.44 5.57
N GLU A 30 -13.30 -9.59 4.64
CA GLU A 30 -13.31 -10.68 3.64
C GLU A 30 -12.43 -10.37 2.42
N GLY A 31 -11.81 -9.19 2.37
CA GLY A 31 -10.93 -8.77 1.29
C GLY A 31 -11.63 -8.13 0.10
N LYS A 32 -12.91 -7.75 0.19
CA LYS A 32 -13.59 -7.01 -0.90
C LYS A 32 -13.05 -5.59 -1.00
N LEU A 33 -12.59 -5.17 -2.18
CA LEU A 33 -12.11 -3.79 -2.39
C LEU A 33 -13.26 -2.79 -2.32
N ILE A 34 -13.02 -1.67 -1.65
CA ILE A 34 -13.96 -0.55 -1.50
C ILE A 34 -13.37 0.69 -2.15
N TYR A 35 -12.09 0.94 -1.91
CA TYR A 35 -11.40 2.11 -2.43
C TYR A 35 -9.95 1.76 -2.78
N VAL A 36 -9.48 2.35 -3.88
CA VAL A 36 -8.10 2.35 -4.33
C VAL A 36 -7.78 3.76 -4.81
N SER A 37 -6.70 4.37 -4.33
CA SER A 37 -6.29 5.70 -4.81
C SER A 37 -5.80 5.66 -6.26
N GLU A 38 -6.01 6.75 -7.01
CA GLU A 38 -5.70 6.81 -8.44
C GLU A 38 -4.22 6.60 -8.78
N ASN A 39 -3.33 7.03 -7.88
CA ASN A 39 -1.88 6.89 -8.02
C ASN A 39 -1.41 5.41 -8.00
N VAL A 40 -2.28 4.43 -7.75
CA VAL A 40 -1.97 3.00 -7.92
C VAL A 40 -1.45 2.68 -9.33
N ALA A 41 -1.87 3.44 -10.35
CA ALA A 41 -1.40 3.31 -11.71
C ALA A 41 0.10 3.55 -11.85
N GLU A 42 0.66 4.48 -11.09
CA GLU A 42 2.10 4.77 -11.11
C GLU A 42 2.92 3.66 -10.43
N HIS A 43 2.33 3.01 -9.43
CA HIS A 43 3.00 1.99 -8.63
C HIS A 43 2.90 0.59 -9.23
N LEU A 44 1.71 0.18 -9.68
CA LEU A 44 1.43 -1.17 -10.17
C LEU A 44 1.09 -1.22 -11.67
N GLY A 45 0.82 -0.08 -12.30
CA GLY A 45 0.44 0.00 -13.72
C GLY A 45 -1.02 -0.34 -14.02
N HIS A 46 -1.85 -0.52 -12.99
CA HIS A 46 -3.27 -0.81 -13.11
C HIS A 46 -4.10 0.47 -12.97
N SER A 47 -5.17 0.60 -13.75
CA SER A 47 -6.17 1.66 -13.50
C SER A 47 -6.92 1.34 -12.21
N MET A 48 -7.19 2.35 -11.37
CA MET A 48 -8.02 2.16 -10.18
C MET A 48 -9.42 1.63 -10.53
N VAL A 49 -9.95 2.03 -11.69
CA VAL A 49 -11.25 1.56 -12.18
C VAL A 49 -11.21 0.07 -12.51
N ASP A 50 -10.15 -0.40 -13.17
CA ASP A 50 -10.00 -1.83 -13.47
C ASP A 50 -9.89 -2.65 -12.18
N LEU A 51 -9.13 -2.14 -11.20
CA LEU A 51 -8.98 -2.82 -9.92
C LEU A 51 -10.31 -2.87 -9.17
N VAL A 52 -11.07 -1.78 -9.08
CA VAL A 52 -12.34 -1.78 -8.32
C VAL A 52 -13.47 -2.48 -9.07
N ALA A 53 -13.53 -2.37 -10.41
CA ALA A 53 -14.62 -2.95 -11.20
C ALA A 53 -14.39 -4.42 -11.59
N GLN A 54 -13.14 -4.85 -11.81
CA GLN A 54 -12.79 -6.21 -12.23
C GLN A 54 -12.11 -7.01 -11.13
N GLY A 55 -11.32 -6.37 -10.26
CA GLY A 55 -10.70 -6.96 -9.08
C GLY A 55 -11.55 -6.74 -7.84
N ASP A 56 -12.71 -7.40 -7.75
CA ASP A 56 -13.63 -7.26 -6.60
C ASP A 56 -12.93 -7.56 -5.25
N SER A 57 -11.80 -8.28 -5.27
CA SER A 57 -11.03 -8.61 -4.08
C SER A 57 -9.54 -8.23 -4.12
N ILE A 58 -8.99 -7.91 -2.93
CA ILE A 58 -7.55 -7.83 -2.67
C ILE A 58 -6.80 -9.10 -3.11
N TYR A 59 -7.46 -10.27 -3.06
CA TYR A 59 -6.88 -11.56 -3.46
C TYR A 59 -6.65 -11.66 -4.97
N ASP A 60 -7.33 -10.85 -5.79
CA ASP A 60 -7.14 -10.81 -7.24
C ASP A 60 -5.88 -10.02 -7.63
N ILE A 61 -5.49 -9.06 -6.77
CA ILE A 61 -4.41 -8.11 -7.05
C ILE A 61 -3.10 -8.47 -6.34
N ILE A 62 -3.10 -9.48 -5.47
CA ILE A 62 -1.89 -10.02 -4.83
C ILE A 62 -1.54 -11.41 -5.37
N ASP A 63 -0.29 -11.80 -5.21
CA ASP A 63 0.20 -13.13 -5.57
C ASP A 63 -0.49 -14.21 -4.70
N PRO A 64 -0.98 -15.32 -5.28
CA PRO A 64 -1.59 -16.42 -4.54
C PRO A 64 -0.75 -16.96 -3.38
N THR A 65 0.58 -16.90 -3.49
CA THR A 65 1.49 -17.35 -2.43
C THR A 65 1.35 -16.54 -1.14
N ASP A 66 0.92 -15.28 -1.24
CA ASP A 66 0.74 -14.37 -0.10
C ASP A 66 -0.69 -14.34 0.45
N HIS A 67 -1.63 -15.08 -0.16
CA HIS A 67 -3.03 -15.13 0.31
C HIS A 67 -3.14 -15.56 1.77
N PHE A 68 -2.28 -16.48 2.22
CA PHE A 68 -2.26 -16.92 3.62
C PHE A 68 -1.83 -15.80 4.57
N VAL A 69 -0.80 -15.02 4.17
CA VAL A 69 -0.34 -13.85 4.94
C VAL A 69 -1.47 -12.84 5.07
N MET A 70 -2.12 -12.49 3.95
CA MET A 70 -3.26 -11.57 3.95
C MET A 70 -4.40 -12.06 4.85
N ARG A 71 -4.83 -13.32 4.72
CA ARG A 71 -5.90 -13.89 5.56
C ARG A 71 -5.57 -13.83 7.05
N ASN A 72 -4.33 -14.12 7.45
CA ASN A 72 -3.92 -14.02 8.85
C ASN A 72 -3.94 -12.57 9.35
N GLN A 73 -3.62 -11.61 8.49
CA GLN A 73 -3.67 -10.19 8.81
C GLN A 73 -5.08 -9.61 8.81
N LEU A 74 -6.04 -10.25 8.14
CA LEU A 74 -7.45 -9.85 8.18
C LEU A 74 -8.27 -10.61 9.20
N ALA A 75 -7.77 -11.76 9.68
CA ALA A 75 -8.39 -12.48 10.78
C ALA A 75 -8.53 -11.54 12.00
N LEU A 76 -9.74 -11.47 12.53
CA LEU A 76 -10.13 -10.60 13.64
C LEU A 76 -10.16 -11.34 14.99
N PRO A 77 -9.01 -11.47 15.68
CA PRO A 77 -9.01 -11.61 17.14
C PRO A 77 -8.41 -10.40 17.85
N SER A 78 -7.96 -9.36 17.11
CA SER A 78 -7.31 -8.16 17.65
C SER A 78 -8.28 -6.97 17.71
N PRO A 79 -8.07 -6.00 18.63
CA PRO A 79 -8.77 -4.72 18.60
C PRO A 79 -8.64 -4.07 17.22
N THR A 80 -9.70 -3.37 16.78
CA THR A 80 -9.74 -2.74 15.45
C THR A 80 -8.61 -1.73 15.26
N ASP A 81 -8.19 -1.08 16.33
CA ASP A 81 -7.15 -0.04 16.36
C ASP A 81 -5.71 -0.58 16.36
N THR A 82 -5.52 -1.89 16.15
CA THR A 82 -4.18 -2.48 16.13
C THR A 82 -3.53 -2.26 14.77
N ASP A 83 -2.46 -1.46 14.74
CA ASP A 83 -1.60 -1.29 13.56
C ASP A 83 -1.02 -2.64 13.11
N ARG A 84 -1.17 -2.93 11.82
CA ARG A 84 -0.64 -4.12 11.15
C ARG A 84 0.38 -3.70 10.11
N LEU A 85 1.50 -4.42 10.08
CA LEU A 85 2.60 -4.19 9.15
C LEU A 85 3.06 -5.53 8.57
N PHE A 86 2.87 -5.70 7.26
CA PHE A 86 3.21 -6.94 6.58
C PHE A 86 3.55 -6.67 5.11
N ARG A 87 4.00 -7.70 4.39
CA ARG A 87 4.40 -7.57 3.00
C ARG A 87 3.64 -8.57 2.15
N CYS A 88 3.25 -8.15 0.96
CA CYS A 88 2.69 -9.01 -0.08
C CYS A 88 3.26 -8.60 -1.43
N HIS A 89 3.36 -9.56 -2.35
CA HIS A 89 3.66 -9.34 -3.74
C HIS A 89 2.37 -8.95 -4.46
N PHE A 90 2.33 -7.74 -5.00
CA PHE A 90 1.23 -7.26 -5.81
C PHE A 90 1.46 -7.60 -7.27
N ASN A 91 0.40 -8.08 -7.90
CA ASN A 91 0.32 -8.24 -9.33
C ASN A 91 0.47 -6.87 -10.00
N THR A 92 1.46 -6.75 -10.88
CA THR A 92 1.62 -5.58 -11.75
C THR A 92 0.90 -5.81 -13.06
N SER A 93 0.54 -4.72 -13.75
CA SER A 93 -0.15 -4.82 -15.03
C SER A 93 0.74 -5.45 -16.11
N LYS A 94 0.10 -5.98 -17.16
CA LYS A 94 0.82 -6.65 -18.26
C LYS A 94 1.88 -5.75 -18.89
N THR A 95 1.64 -4.44 -18.96
CA THR A 95 2.60 -3.47 -19.52
C THR A 95 3.82 -3.32 -18.61
N VAL A 96 3.62 -3.17 -17.30
CA VAL A 96 4.70 -3.07 -16.30
C VAL A 96 5.51 -4.37 -16.20
N ARG A 97 4.86 -5.54 -16.28
CA ARG A 97 5.54 -6.85 -16.31
C ARG A 97 6.43 -7.06 -17.52
N ARG A 98 6.16 -6.38 -18.65
CA ARG A 98 7.05 -6.45 -19.82
C ARG A 98 8.33 -5.65 -19.61
N GLN A 99 8.28 -4.62 -18.77
CA GLN A 99 9.38 -3.69 -18.51
C GLN A 99 10.16 -4.03 -17.22
N SER A 100 9.58 -4.84 -16.33
CA SER A 100 10.15 -5.19 -15.02
C SER A 100 9.89 -6.66 -14.68
N ALA A 101 10.64 -7.23 -13.74
CA ALA A 101 10.65 -8.66 -13.43
C ALA A 101 9.42 -9.20 -12.64
N GLY A 102 8.21 -8.81 -13.03
CA GLY A 102 6.98 -9.41 -12.50
C GLY A 102 6.33 -8.63 -11.35
N ASN A 103 5.89 -9.37 -10.33
CA ASN A 103 5.15 -8.83 -9.18
C ASN A 103 6.04 -7.94 -8.31
N LYS A 104 5.46 -6.87 -7.75
CA LYS A 104 6.19 -5.94 -6.86
C LYS A 104 5.93 -6.31 -5.42
N LEU A 105 7.00 -6.43 -4.62
CA LEU A 105 6.86 -6.54 -3.18
C LEU A 105 6.40 -5.19 -2.61
N VAL A 106 5.31 -5.18 -1.85
CA VAL A 106 4.70 -3.98 -1.28
C VAL A 106 4.62 -4.15 0.24
N LEU A 107 5.05 -3.13 0.97
CA LEU A 107 4.83 -3.02 2.41
C LEU A 107 3.44 -2.44 2.64
N ILE A 108 2.62 -3.17 3.39
CA ILE A 108 1.26 -2.78 3.74
C ILE A 108 1.26 -2.38 5.20
N ARG A 109 0.90 -1.13 5.49
CA ARG A 109 0.66 -0.62 6.83
C ARG A 109 -0.79 -0.19 6.96
N GLY A 110 -1.52 -0.71 7.93
CA GLY A 110 -2.94 -0.38 8.10
C GLY A 110 -3.55 -0.92 9.37
N HIS A 111 -4.83 -0.62 9.60
CA HIS A 111 -5.62 -1.14 10.71
C HIS A 111 -7.11 -1.14 10.34
N PHE A 112 -7.92 -1.74 11.19
CA PHE A 112 -9.36 -1.79 10.98
C PHE A 112 -10.03 -0.53 11.52
N HIS A 113 -10.88 0.09 10.70
CA HIS A 113 -11.75 1.17 11.13
C HIS A 113 -13.20 0.72 11.15
N GLN A 114 -13.89 1.10 12.22
CA GLN A 114 -15.34 1.00 12.27
C GLN A 114 -15.95 2.04 11.33
N PRO A 115 -16.96 1.68 10.52
CA PRO A 115 -17.68 2.64 9.71
C PRO A 115 -18.40 3.67 10.62
N PRO A 116 -18.54 4.93 10.18
CA PRO A 116 -19.28 5.94 10.94
C PRO A 116 -20.71 5.48 11.25
N PRO A 117 -21.26 5.84 12.43
CA PRO A 117 -22.64 5.51 12.78
C PRO A 117 -23.62 5.99 11.70
N GLY A 118 -24.52 5.10 11.26
CA GLY A 118 -25.49 5.40 10.20
C GLY A 118 -25.00 5.11 8.77
N SER A 119 -23.81 4.51 8.59
CA SER A 119 -23.37 4.04 7.28
C SER A 119 -24.30 2.95 6.72
N TYR A 120 -24.84 3.17 5.52
CA TYR A 120 -25.74 2.23 4.84
C TYR A 120 -25.01 1.06 4.16
N TRP A 121 -23.69 1.18 3.98
CA TRP A 121 -22.90 0.29 3.13
C TRP A 121 -22.19 -0.83 3.91
N SER A 122 -22.01 -0.71 5.23
CA SER A 122 -21.45 -1.77 6.07
C SER A 122 -21.65 -1.50 7.57
N THR A 123 -21.96 -2.55 8.35
CA THR A 123 -21.82 -2.56 9.82
C THR A 123 -20.49 -3.16 10.27
N ASN A 124 -19.74 -3.78 9.36
CA ASN A 124 -18.48 -4.45 9.65
C ASN A 124 -17.29 -3.49 9.48
N PRO A 125 -16.23 -3.66 10.28
CA PRO A 125 -14.98 -2.92 10.10
C PRO A 125 -14.38 -3.11 8.71
N VAL A 126 -13.69 -2.09 8.22
CA VAL A 126 -12.90 -2.12 7.00
C VAL A 126 -11.43 -1.94 7.33
N PHE A 127 -10.56 -2.60 6.59
CA PHE A 127 -9.12 -2.41 6.69
C PHE A 127 -8.72 -1.23 5.81
N MET A 128 -8.12 -0.21 6.41
CA MET A 128 -7.54 0.93 5.69
C MET A 128 -6.02 0.79 5.71
N ALA A 129 -5.39 0.91 4.55
CA ALA A 129 -3.97 0.65 4.40
C ALA A 129 -3.27 1.66 3.50
N PHE A 130 -2.05 2.03 3.91
CA PHE A 130 -1.05 2.65 3.05
C PHE A 130 -0.07 1.58 2.55
N CYS A 131 0.10 1.54 1.22
CA CYS A 131 0.82 0.50 0.52
C CYS A 131 2.03 1.12 -0.20
N THR A 132 3.24 0.80 0.28
CA THR A 132 4.50 1.34 -0.24
C THR A 132 5.25 0.26 -1.02
N PRO A 133 5.40 0.38 -2.36
CA PRO A 133 6.24 -0.53 -3.12
C PRO A 133 7.68 -0.52 -2.61
N LEU A 134 8.23 -1.70 -2.33
CA LEU A 134 9.61 -1.88 -1.93
C LEU A 134 10.46 -2.02 -3.19
N GLU A 135 11.13 -0.93 -3.58
CA GLU A 135 12.08 -0.99 -4.69
C GLU A 135 13.34 -1.74 -4.23
N PRO A 136 13.92 -2.63 -5.05
CA PRO A 136 15.16 -3.33 -4.74
C PRO A 136 16.34 -2.37 -4.51
N LYS A 137 16.26 -1.17 -5.08
CA LYS A 137 17.23 -0.11 -4.91
C LYS A 137 16.51 1.18 -4.51
N PRO A 138 16.87 1.83 -3.39
CA PRO A 138 16.26 3.10 -3.02
C PRO A 138 16.54 4.13 -4.11
N ARG A 139 15.48 4.76 -4.64
CA ARG A 139 15.63 5.90 -5.56
C ARG A 139 16.14 7.08 -4.74
N ILE A 140 17.43 7.39 -4.88
CA ILE A 140 17.98 8.65 -4.38
C ILE A 140 17.38 9.75 -5.25
N SER A 141 16.35 10.44 -4.74
CA SER A 141 15.75 11.57 -5.47
C SER A 141 16.78 12.71 -5.57
N HIS A 142 16.66 13.55 -6.60
CA HIS A 142 17.50 14.76 -6.71
C HIS A 142 17.34 15.72 -5.53
N ASN A 143 16.28 15.57 -4.71
CA ASN A 143 16.06 16.30 -3.45
C ASN A 143 16.61 15.59 -2.20
N SER A 144 17.29 14.43 -2.35
CA SER A 144 17.89 13.68 -1.23
C SER A 144 19.20 14.29 -0.71
N LEU A 145 19.53 15.52 -1.12
CA LEU A 145 20.75 16.24 -0.72
C LEU A 145 20.93 16.39 0.80
N PHE A 146 19.88 16.15 1.59
CA PHE A 146 19.90 16.25 3.05
C PHE A 146 19.76 14.92 3.81
N LEU A 147 19.63 13.78 3.12
CA LEU A 147 19.51 12.50 3.79
C LEU A 147 20.88 11.85 3.96
N ALA A 148 21.34 11.81 5.21
CA ALA A 148 22.47 10.99 5.61
C ALA A 148 22.13 9.49 5.37
N SER A 149 22.48 8.96 4.20
CA SER A 149 22.40 7.54 3.86
C SER A 149 23.78 6.87 3.79
N PHE A 150 23.82 5.56 4.00
CA PHE A 150 24.98 4.72 3.73
C PHE A 150 24.48 3.39 3.16
N GLU A 151 25.28 2.74 2.34
CA GLU A 151 25.00 1.41 1.81
C GLU A 151 25.81 0.39 2.61
N SER A 152 25.19 -0.74 2.95
CA SER A 152 25.89 -1.86 3.59
C SER A 152 25.54 -3.15 2.89
N ARG A 153 26.52 -4.03 2.75
CA ARG A 153 26.37 -5.36 2.14
C ARG A 153 26.52 -6.40 3.22
N HIS A 154 25.63 -7.39 3.20
CA HIS A 154 25.59 -8.43 4.22
C HIS A 154 25.51 -9.81 3.58
N THR A 155 25.99 -10.81 4.30
CA THR A 155 25.64 -12.22 4.05
C THR A 155 24.18 -12.50 4.43
N LYS A 156 23.66 -13.69 4.12
CA LYS A 156 22.26 -14.07 4.43
C LYS A 156 21.96 -14.15 5.93
N ASP A 157 22.98 -14.37 6.75
CA ASP A 157 22.96 -14.33 8.21
C ASP A 157 23.22 -12.92 8.78
N LEU A 158 23.12 -11.89 7.93
CA LEU A 158 23.27 -10.48 8.27
C LEU A 158 24.68 -10.05 8.70
N ALA A 159 25.69 -10.91 8.57
CA ALA A 159 27.07 -10.51 8.84
C ALA A 159 27.52 -9.45 7.82
N ILE A 160 28.10 -8.36 8.32
CA ILE A 160 28.53 -7.22 7.50
C ILE A 160 29.73 -7.66 6.66
N LEU A 161 29.60 -7.48 5.34
CA LEU A 161 30.67 -7.69 4.37
C LEU A 161 31.37 -6.39 4.03
N ASP A 162 30.60 -5.31 3.88
CA ASP A 162 31.09 -4.03 3.39
C ASP A 162 30.14 -2.89 3.79
N ILE A 163 30.66 -1.67 3.93
CA ILE A 163 29.91 -0.45 4.21
C ILE A 163 30.49 0.67 3.34
N SER A 164 29.64 1.42 2.66
CA SER A 164 30.07 2.57 1.86
C SER A 164 30.77 3.61 2.74
N GLU A 165 32.03 3.91 2.43
CA GLU A 165 32.72 5.08 2.95
C GLU A 165 32.17 6.32 2.22
N ARG A 166 31.79 7.37 2.95
CA ARG A 166 31.39 8.63 2.33
C ARG A 166 32.59 9.47 1.95
#